data_AF-A0A524PAU7-F1
#
_entry.id   AF-A0A524PAU7-F1
#
_cell.length_a   1.000
_cell.length_b   1.000
_cell.length_c   1.000
_cell.angle_alpha   90.00
_cell.angle_beta   90.00
_cell.angle_gamma   90.00
#
_symmetry.space_group_name_H-M   'P 1'
#
loop_
_entity.id
_entity.type
_entity.pdbx_description
1 polymer ?
#
loop_
_entity_poly.entity_id
_entity_poly.type
_entity_poly.pdbx_seq_one_letter_code
_entity_poly.pdbx_strand_id
1 'polypeptide(L)' 'MTEQFSGDALQLRSMIKQDGTLELSLATIPIPQPKDDEVLVRVEASPINPSDLGLLFGAADPTT' A
#
# COMPACT_ATOMS: atom_id res chain seq x y z
N MET A 1 -12.42 10.62 -22.39
CA MET A 1 -11.00 10.98 -22.52
C MET A 1 -10.26 10.24 -21.43
N THR A 2 -9.27 9.42 -21.77
CA THR A 2 -8.38 8.79 -20.78
C THR A 2 -7.45 9.88 -20.27
N GLU A 3 -7.61 10.29 -19.02
CA GLU A 3 -6.56 11.04 -18.35
C GLU A 3 -5.35 10.13 -18.16
N GLN A 4 -4.20 10.56 -18.63
CA GLN A 4 -2.95 9.84 -18.45
C GLN A 4 -2.41 10.20 -17.06
N PHE A 5 -2.53 9.27 -16.11
CA PHE A 5 -2.01 9.45 -14.76
C PHE A 5 -0.48 9.27 -14.77
N SER A 6 0.24 10.32 -14.40
CA SER A 6 1.69 10.35 -14.30
C SER A 6 2.11 11.09 -13.03
N GLY A 7 3.23 10.68 -12.42
CA GLY A 7 3.74 11.24 -11.18
C GLY A 7 3.82 10.18 -10.08
N ASP A 8 3.71 10.62 -8.82
CA ASP A 8 3.76 9.74 -7.67
C ASP A 8 2.38 9.61 -6.99
N ALA A 9 2.16 8.49 -6.33
CA ALA A 9 0.97 8.22 -5.51
C ALA A 9 1.37 7.70 -4.12
N LEU A 10 0.44 7.73 -3.18
CA LEU A 10 0.66 7.17 -1.84
C LEU A 10 0.26 5.70 -1.79
N GLN A 11 1.10 4.89 -1.15
CA GLN A 11 0.83 3.48 -0.86
C GLN A 11 1.09 3.19 0.61
N LEU A 12 0.13 2.55 1.29
CA LEU A 12 0.33 2.04 2.64
C LEU A 12 1.41 0.95 2.63
N ARG A 13 2.41 1.09 3.50
CA ARG A 13 3.51 0.14 3.71
C ARG A 13 3.53 -0.32 5.16
N SER A 14 3.79 -1.61 5.35
CA SER A 14 4.08 -2.22 6.63
C SER A 14 5.49 -2.79 6.60
N MET A 15 6.32 -2.41 7.57
CA MET A 15 7.72 -2.83 7.66
C MET A 15 8.05 -3.19 9.11
N ILE A 16 8.50 -4.42 9.34
CA ILE A 16 9.08 -4.83 10.62
C ILE A 16 10.59 -4.59 10.52
N LYS A 17 11.11 -3.69 11.35
CA LYS A 17 12.54 -3.36 11.42
C LYS A 17 13.31 -4.46 12.16
N GLN A 18 14.64 -4.45 12.00
CA GLN A 18 15.53 -5.42 12.67
C GLN A 18 15.46 -5.36 14.19
N ASP A 19 15.10 -4.21 14.77
CA ASP A 19 14.89 -4.05 16.21
C ASP A 19 13.51 -4.56 16.69
N GLY A 20 12.71 -5.13 15.80
CA GLY A 20 11.37 -5.65 16.09
C GLY A 20 10.27 -4.59 16.03
N THR A 21 10.58 -3.33 15.74
CA THR A 21 9.58 -2.26 15.62
C THR A 21 8.78 -2.40 14.32
N LEU A 22 7.44 -2.37 14.44
CA LEU A 22 6.55 -2.20 13.30
C LEU A 22 6.46 -0.72 12.90
N GLU A 23 6.73 -0.42 11.64
CA GLU A 23 6.46 0.87 11.02
C GLU A 23 5.32 0.74 10.00
N LEU A 24 4.28 1.55 10.19
CA LEU A 24 3.24 1.79 9.19
C LEU A 24 3.42 3.19 8.61
N SER A 25 3.49 3.30 7.29
CA SER A 25 3.71 4.57 6.62
C SER A 25 2.99 4.66 5.27
N LEU A 26 2.71 5.89 4.83
CA LEU A 26 2.30 6.16 3.46
C LEU A 26 3.57 6.49 2.66
N ALA A 27 4.01 5.55 1.84
CA ALA A 27 5.16 5.75 0.97
C ALA A 27 4.71 6.42 -0.34
N THR A 28 5.46 7.42 -0.78
CA THR A 28 5.34 8.00 -2.11
C THR A 28 6.00 7.06 -3.12
N ILE A 29 5.22 6.55 -4.07
CA ILE A 29 5.64 5.56 -5.07
C ILE A 29 5.31 6.09 -6.47
N PRO A 30 6.22 5.97 -7.45
CA PRO A 30 5.92 6.36 -8.82
C PRO A 30 4.77 5.52 -9.40
N ILE A 31 3.86 6.17 -10.11
CA ILE A 31 2.78 5.52 -10.83
C ILE A 31 3.39 4.79 -12.03
N PRO A 32 3.32 3.44 -12.09
CA PRO A 32 3.92 2.69 -13.19
C PRO A 32 3.08 2.87 -14.46
N GLN A 33 3.76 2.86 -15.62
CA GLN A 33 3.07 2.73 -16.90
C GLN A 33 2.67 1.26 -17.09
N PRO A 34 1.39 0.95 -17.35
CA PRO A 34 0.95 -0.41 -17.60
C PRO A 34 1.54 -0.93 -18.93
N LYS A 35 1.93 -2.21 -18.95
CA LYS A 35 2.25 -2.94 -20.20
C LYS A 35 0.98 -3.33 -20.95
N ASP A 36 1.14 -3.94 -22.13
CA ASP A 36 0.07 -4.29 -23.05
C ASP A 36 -1.11 -5.06 -22.40
N ASP A 37 -0.84 -5.92 -21.42
CA ASP A 37 -1.85 -6.75 -20.73
C ASP A 37 -2.18 -6.29 -19.29
N GLU A 38 -1.76 -5.08 -18.91
CA GLU A 38 -1.95 -4.54 -17.56
C GLU A 38 -2.94 -3.37 -17.56
N VAL A 39 -3.58 -3.12 -16.42
CA VAL A 39 -4.44 -1.96 -16.22
C VAL A 39 -3.97 -1.14 -15.03
N LEU A 40 -4.07 0.18 -15.16
CA LEU A 40 -3.86 1.10 -14.04
C LEU A 40 -5.22 1.47 -13.43
N VAL A 41 -5.38 1.20 -12.13
CA VAL A 41 -6.63 1.46 -11.41
C VAL A 41 -6.40 2.54 -10.34
N ARG A 42 -7.17 3.62 -10.40
CA ARG A 42 -7.29 4.56 -9.28
C ARG A 42 -8.27 3.98 -8.27
N VAL A 43 -7.75 3.47 -7.16
CA VAL A 43 -8.56 2.87 -6.10
C VAL A 43 -9.34 3.95 -5.36
N GLU A 44 -10.67 3.92 -5.45
CA GLU A 44 -11.55 4.85 -4.71
C GLU A 44 -12.05 4.26 -3.39
N ALA A 45 -12.06 2.92 -3.29
CA ALA A 45 -12.38 2.21 -2.06
C ALA A 45 -11.67 0.86 -2.02
N SER A 46 -11.18 0.50 -0.84
CA SER A 46 -10.73 -0.85 -0.50
C SER A 46 -11.16 -1.13 0.94
N PRO A 47 -11.80 -2.27 1.23
CA PRO A 47 -12.09 -2.64 2.61
C PRO A 47 -10.81 -2.97 3.38
N ILE A 48 -10.92 -3.01 4.72
CA ILE A 48 -9.95 -3.65 5.60
C ILE A 48 -10.56 -4.95 6.09
N ASN A 49 -10.10 -6.07 5.54
CA ASN A 49 -10.58 -7.40 5.88
C ASN A 49 -9.68 -8.05 6.96
N PRO A 50 -10.14 -9.12 7.63
CA PRO A 50 -9.32 -9.84 8.60
C PRO A 50 -7.98 -10.36 8.06
N SER A 51 -7.92 -10.77 6.79
CA SER A 51 -6.66 -11.20 6.15
C SER A 51 -5.65 -10.08 6.03
N ASP A 52 -6.11 -8.84 5.84
CA ASP A 52 -5.24 -7.68 5.66
C ASP A 52 -4.57 -7.31 7.00
N LEU A 53 -5.28 -7.49 8.12
CA LEU A 53 -4.77 -7.20 9.46
C LEU A 53 -3.51 -8.03 9.79
N GLY A 54 -3.49 -9.29 9.38
CA GLY A 54 -2.32 -10.16 9.59
C GLY A 54 -1.07 -9.65 8.86
N LEU A 55 -1.23 -9.08 7.66
CA LEU A 55 -0.13 -8.48 6.92
C LEU A 55 0.23 -7.09 7.45
N LEU A 56 -0.76 -6.26 7.76
CA LEU A 56 -0.54 -4.88 8.20
C LEU A 56 0.16 -4.84 9.56
N PHE A 57 -0.29 -5.61 10.53
CA PHE A 57 0.21 -5.54 11.90
C PHE A 57 1.19 -6.67 12.25
N GLY A 58 1.21 -7.76 11.49
CA GLY A 58 2.06 -8.91 11.82
C GLY A 58 1.79 -9.42 13.24
N ALA A 59 2.85 -9.53 14.03
CA ALA A 59 2.78 -9.93 15.44
C ALA A 59 2.77 -8.74 16.43
N ALA A 60 2.60 -7.50 15.94
CA ALA A 60 2.55 -6.33 16.81
C ALA A 60 1.28 -6.34 17.68
N ASP A 61 1.42 -5.92 18.93
CA ASP A 61 0.29 -5.70 19.84
C ASP A 61 -0.30 -4.30 19.60
N PRO A 62 -1.55 -4.18 19.11
CA PRO A 62 -2.16 -2.88 18.81
C PRO A 62 -2.56 -2.07 20.05
N THR A 63 -2.35 -2.61 21.26
CA THR A 63 -2.64 -1.92 22.54
C THR A 63 -1.44 -1.17 23.13
N THR A 64 -0.25 -1.32 22.53
CA THR A 64 0.99 -0.63 22.92
C THR A 64 1.21 0.60 22.05
#